data_AF-A0A5C7HPC8-F1
#
_entry.id   AF-A0A5C7HPC8-F1
#
_cell.length_a   1.000
_cell.length_b   1.000
_cell.length_c   1.000
_cell.angle_alpha   90.00
_cell.angle_beta   90.00
_cell.angle_gamma   90.00
#
_symmetry.space_group_name_H-M   'P 1'
#
loop_
_entity.id
_entity.type
_entity.pdbx_description
1 polymer ?
#
loop_
_entity_poly.entity_id
_entity_poly.type
_entity_poly.pdbx_seq_one_letter_code
_entity_poly.pdbx_strand_id
1 'polypeptide(L)'
;MKERQRWRSEEDSLLRAYVKQYGPREWNLVSQRMNTALNRDAKSCLERWKNYLKPGIKKGSLTEEEQRLVIRLQEKHGNKWKKIAAEVPGRTAKRLGKWWEVFKEKQQREHKENHHNRTVVDPIEERKYDQILETFAEKLVKDRSFVMATSNGGFLHTDSPTPPTLLPPWLSNSNGASTIRPPSPSITLSLSPSTMAAATPPIPWLQPERGPDNATLVLGNLQPPHGSVPTCGETLLMSELMDCCRELDEGHRAWAAHKKEAAWRLRRVELQLESEKACRRREKMEEIEAKVKALREEQNATLDRIEAEYREQIAGLRRDAEAKEQKLAEQWTAKHLRLTKFLDQMGCRPSRLSEPNGR
;
A
#
# COMPACT_ATOMS: atom_id res chain seq x y z
N MET A 1 -9.89 -5.80 -28.90
CA MET A 1 -11.05 -6.29 -28.10
C MET A 1 -12.20 -5.30 -28.24
N LYS A 2 -13.46 -5.74 -28.26
CA LYS A 2 -14.61 -4.81 -28.24
C LYS A 2 -14.75 -4.23 -26.82
N GLU A 3 -14.71 -2.91 -26.69
CA GLU A 3 -14.72 -2.26 -25.37
C GLU A 3 -16.01 -2.54 -24.58
N ARG A 4 -15.90 -2.63 -23.25
CA ARG A 4 -17.05 -2.84 -22.35
C ARG A 4 -17.80 -1.53 -22.10
N GLN A 5 -18.33 -0.95 -23.18
CA GLN A 5 -19.05 0.33 -23.16
C GLN A 5 -20.22 0.31 -22.16
N ARG A 6 -20.23 1.26 -21.22
CA ARG A 6 -21.25 1.37 -20.15
C ARG A 6 -22.63 1.68 -20.75
N TRP A 7 -23.69 1.12 -20.17
CA TRP A 7 -25.08 1.43 -20.55
C TRP A 7 -25.50 2.80 -19.99
N ARG A 8 -26.09 3.65 -20.85
CA ARG A 8 -26.70 4.94 -20.49
C ARG A 8 -28.14 4.76 -20.00
N SER A 9 -28.64 5.76 -19.28
CA SER A 9 -30.03 5.83 -18.80
C SER A 9 -31.05 5.84 -19.95
N GLU A 10 -30.73 6.54 -21.04
CA GLU A 10 -31.48 6.57 -22.30
C GLU A 10 -31.66 5.16 -22.89
N GLU A 11 -30.55 4.44 -23.08
CA GLU A 11 -30.52 3.07 -23.62
C GLU A 11 -31.33 2.11 -22.73
N ASP A 12 -31.21 2.25 -21.40
CA ASP A 12 -32.00 1.48 -20.44
C ASP A 12 -33.51 1.80 -20.50
N SER A 13 -33.89 3.05 -20.77
CA SER A 13 -35.29 3.45 -20.97
C SER A 13 -35.84 2.91 -22.28
N LEU A 14 -35.04 2.92 -23.34
CA LEU A 14 -35.38 2.31 -24.62
C LEU A 14 -35.69 0.80 -24.47
N LEU A 15 -34.83 0.05 -23.77
CA LEU A 15 -35.09 -1.37 -23.51
C LEU A 15 -36.34 -1.60 -22.66
N ARG A 16 -36.64 -0.73 -21.69
CA ARG A 16 -37.88 -0.80 -20.91
C ARG A 16 -39.12 -0.56 -21.80
N ALA A 17 -39.08 0.45 -22.66
CA ALA A 17 -40.17 0.71 -23.61
C ALA A 17 -40.36 -0.47 -24.57
N TYR A 18 -39.26 -1.04 -25.09
CA TYR A 18 -39.29 -2.16 -26.03
C TYR A 18 -39.96 -3.38 -25.41
N VAL A 19 -39.55 -3.77 -24.21
CA VAL A 19 -40.15 -4.93 -23.53
C VAL A 19 -41.59 -4.66 -23.09
N LYS A 20 -41.97 -3.40 -22.82
CA LYS A 20 -43.36 -3.03 -22.53
C LYS A 20 -44.26 -3.18 -23.77
N GLN A 21 -43.76 -2.92 -24.97
CA GLN A 21 -44.53 -2.99 -26.23
C GLN A 21 -44.50 -4.38 -26.89
N TYR A 22 -43.32 -4.98 -27.03
CA TYR A 22 -43.11 -6.22 -27.80
C TYR A 22 -42.79 -7.45 -26.94
N GLY A 23 -42.71 -7.28 -25.61
CA GLY A 23 -42.27 -8.32 -24.69
C GLY A 23 -40.76 -8.60 -24.75
N PRO A 24 -40.25 -9.54 -23.92
CA PRO A 24 -38.82 -9.83 -23.79
C PRO A 24 -38.30 -10.78 -24.90
N ARG A 25 -38.70 -10.53 -26.16
CA ARG A 25 -38.44 -11.37 -27.34
C ARG A 25 -37.74 -10.55 -28.45
N GLU A 26 -37.13 -11.25 -29.41
CA GLU A 26 -36.64 -10.66 -30.68
C GLU A 26 -35.65 -9.49 -30.51
N TRP A 27 -34.66 -9.66 -29.63
CA TRP A 27 -33.67 -8.63 -29.27
C TRP A 27 -32.85 -8.06 -30.44
N ASN A 28 -32.85 -8.75 -31.59
CA ASN A 28 -32.25 -8.30 -32.84
C ASN A 28 -33.00 -7.09 -33.44
N LEU A 29 -34.31 -6.99 -33.21
CA LEU A 29 -35.19 -5.97 -33.79
C LEU A 29 -35.31 -4.71 -32.92
N VAL A 30 -34.60 -4.61 -31.80
CA VAL A 30 -34.69 -3.48 -30.86
C VAL A 30 -34.39 -2.15 -31.55
N SER A 31 -33.27 -2.07 -32.29
CA SER A 31 -32.87 -0.83 -32.99
C SER A 31 -33.84 -0.47 -34.12
N GLN A 32 -34.39 -1.46 -34.82
CA GLN A 32 -35.33 -1.26 -35.93
C GLN A 32 -36.72 -0.84 -35.43
N ARG A 33 -37.31 -1.57 -34.47
CA ARG A 33 -38.67 -1.30 -33.95
C ARG A 33 -38.78 -0.02 -33.12
N MET A 34 -37.66 0.49 -32.60
CA MET A 34 -37.63 1.75 -31.86
C MET A 34 -37.26 2.96 -32.71
N ASN A 35 -36.90 2.78 -34.00
CA ASN A 35 -36.40 3.85 -34.87
C ASN A 35 -35.22 4.64 -34.25
N THR A 36 -34.42 3.99 -33.42
CA THR A 36 -33.25 4.57 -32.74
C THR A 36 -32.02 3.72 -33.00
N ALA A 37 -30.93 4.35 -33.45
CA ALA A 37 -29.64 3.70 -33.70
C ALA A 37 -28.96 3.27 -32.37
N LEU A 38 -29.43 2.16 -31.79
CA LEU A 38 -28.77 1.52 -30.67
C LEU A 38 -27.58 0.69 -31.20
N ASN A 39 -26.37 1.23 -31.07
CA ASN A 39 -25.10 0.61 -31.47
C ASN A 39 -24.68 -0.55 -30.54
N ARG A 40 -25.62 -1.44 -30.19
CA ARG A 40 -25.45 -2.56 -29.26
C ARG A 40 -25.86 -3.86 -29.92
N ASP A 41 -25.08 -4.90 -29.67
CA ASP A 41 -25.44 -6.27 -30.07
C ASP A 41 -26.68 -6.77 -29.30
N ALA A 42 -27.54 -7.52 -29.97
CA ALA A 42 -28.78 -8.07 -29.43
C ALA A 42 -28.57 -8.91 -28.17
N LYS A 43 -27.45 -9.65 -28.11
CA LYS A 43 -27.03 -10.40 -26.92
C LYS A 43 -26.75 -9.47 -25.73
N SER A 44 -26.17 -8.30 -25.98
CA SER A 44 -25.94 -7.27 -24.95
C SER A 44 -27.27 -6.74 -24.40
N CYS A 45 -28.25 -6.47 -25.29
CA CYS A 45 -29.59 -6.04 -24.89
C CYS A 45 -30.30 -7.08 -24.00
N LEU A 46 -30.26 -8.35 -24.42
CA LEU A 46 -30.80 -9.49 -23.65
C LEU A 46 -30.12 -9.64 -22.29
N GLU A 47 -28.79 -9.54 -22.23
CA GLU A 47 -28.05 -9.58 -20.96
C GLU A 47 -28.37 -8.38 -20.07
N ARG A 48 -28.52 -7.18 -20.63
CA ARG A 48 -28.88 -5.98 -19.88
C ARG A 48 -30.26 -6.14 -19.25
N TRP A 49 -31.23 -6.62 -20.01
CA TRP A 49 -32.56 -6.90 -19.51
C TRP A 49 -32.54 -7.93 -18.37
N LYS A 50 -31.98 -9.12 -18.63
CA LYS A 50 -31.98 -10.26 -17.68
C LYS A 50 -31.22 -9.99 -16.38
N ASN A 51 -30.20 -9.13 -16.38
CA ASN A 51 -29.35 -8.88 -15.21
C ASN A 51 -29.64 -7.55 -14.48
N TYR A 52 -30.33 -6.57 -15.09
CA TYR A 52 -30.46 -5.23 -14.51
C TYR A 52 -31.84 -4.56 -14.66
N LEU A 53 -32.60 -4.87 -15.71
CA LEU A 53 -33.85 -4.15 -16.02
C LEU A 53 -35.13 -4.93 -15.73
N LYS A 54 -35.06 -6.28 -15.69
CA LYS A 54 -36.23 -7.12 -15.39
C LYS A 54 -36.84 -6.72 -14.02
N PRO A 55 -38.16 -6.52 -13.92
CA PRO A 55 -38.82 -6.31 -12.63
C PRO A 55 -38.56 -7.50 -11.69
N GLY A 56 -38.41 -7.22 -10.39
CA GLY A 56 -38.04 -8.20 -9.36
C GLY A 56 -36.53 -8.34 -9.09
N ILE A 57 -35.64 -7.66 -9.83
CA ILE A 57 -34.21 -7.63 -9.50
C ILE A 57 -33.93 -6.57 -8.42
N LYS A 58 -33.46 -7.01 -7.25
CA LYS A 58 -33.05 -6.12 -6.14
C LYS A 58 -31.77 -5.34 -6.51
N LYS A 59 -31.90 -4.03 -6.68
CA LYS A 59 -30.79 -3.08 -6.87
C LYS A 59 -30.26 -2.65 -5.49
N GLY A 60 -28.97 -2.85 -5.24
CA GLY A 60 -28.33 -2.54 -3.94
C GLY A 60 -27.29 -3.59 -3.53
N SER A 61 -26.54 -3.34 -2.46
CA SER A 61 -25.70 -4.33 -1.75
C SER A 61 -26.50 -5.58 -1.40
N LEU A 62 -25.85 -6.75 -1.24
CA LEU A 62 -26.50 -7.93 -0.67
C LEU A 62 -26.69 -7.69 0.84
N THR A 63 -27.87 -8.01 1.37
CA THR A 63 -28.11 -7.94 2.83
C THR A 63 -27.40 -9.09 3.53
N GLU A 64 -27.16 -8.99 4.82
CA GLU A 64 -26.37 -9.99 5.56
C GLU A 64 -27.03 -11.38 5.58
N GLU A 65 -28.35 -11.45 5.50
CA GLU A 65 -29.13 -12.68 5.33
C GLU A 65 -28.88 -13.30 3.96
N GLU A 66 -28.89 -12.47 2.90
CA GLU A 66 -28.59 -12.90 1.53
C GLU A 66 -27.13 -13.36 1.41
N GLN A 67 -26.18 -12.68 2.08
CA GLN A 67 -24.77 -13.07 2.11
C GLN A 67 -24.58 -14.43 2.80
N ARG A 68 -25.14 -14.61 4.02
CA ARG A 68 -25.12 -15.88 4.75
C ARG A 68 -25.78 -17.02 3.95
N LEU A 69 -26.86 -16.75 3.24
CA LEU A 69 -27.50 -17.72 2.35
C LEU A 69 -26.58 -18.09 1.17
N VAL A 70 -25.97 -17.11 0.50
CA VAL A 70 -25.05 -17.36 -0.63
C VAL A 70 -23.84 -18.19 -0.18
N ILE A 71 -23.26 -17.92 0.99
CA ILE A 71 -22.14 -18.70 1.55
C ILE A 71 -22.54 -20.19 1.71
N ARG A 72 -23.65 -20.47 2.40
CA ARG A 72 -24.13 -21.87 2.61
C ARG A 72 -24.48 -22.58 1.29
N LEU A 73 -25.07 -21.87 0.34
CA LEU A 73 -25.41 -22.44 -0.97
C LEU A 73 -24.17 -22.69 -1.83
N GLN A 74 -23.17 -21.83 -1.74
CA GLN A 74 -21.89 -21.96 -2.42
C GLN A 74 -21.06 -23.11 -1.86
N GLU A 75 -21.11 -23.36 -0.56
CA GLU A 75 -20.55 -24.55 0.08
C GLU A 75 -21.26 -25.83 -0.42
N LYS A 76 -22.59 -25.84 -0.42
CA LYS A 76 -23.42 -26.98 -0.85
C LYS A 76 -23.36 -27.29 -2.36
N HIS A 77 -23.15 -26.29 -3.21
CA HIS A 77 -23.29 -26.42 -4.68
C HIS A 77 -22.07 -26.00 -5.50
N GLY A 78 -21.02 -25.47 -4.86
CA GLY A 78 -19.86 -24.87 -5.54
C GLY A 78 -20.25 -23.67 -6.39
N ASN A 79 -19.39 -23.30 -7.36
CA ASN A 79 -19.54 -22.13 -8.24
C ASN A 79 -20.74 -22.18 -9.24
N LYS A 80 -21.82 -22.90 -8.93
CA LYS A 80 -23.02 -23.10 -9.76
C LYS A 80 -24.00 -21.94 -9.59
N TRP A 81 -23.55 -20.72 -9.89
CA TRP A 81 -24.28 -19.46 -9.66
C TRP A 81 -25.71 -19.40 -10.18
N LYS A 82 -26.04 -20.11 -11.28
CA LYS A 82 -27.41 -20.21 -11.79
C LYS A 82 -28.36 -20.94 -10.84
N LYS A 83 -27.87 -21.99 -10.15
CA LYS A 83 -28.64 -22.75 -9.15
C LYS A 83 -28.79 -21.93 -7.87
N ILE A 84 -27.70 -21.34 -7.37
CA ILE A 84 -27.72 -20.45 -6.21
C ILE A 84 -28.70 -19.27 -6.42
N ALA A 85 -28.70 -18.66 -7.61
CA ALA A 85 -29.63 -17.58 -7.95
C ALA A 85 -31.10 -18.00 -8.12
N ALA A 86 -31.41 -19.30 -8.17
CA ALA A 86 -32.79 -19.79 -8.09
C ALA A 86 -33.29 -19.83 -6.64
N GLU A 87 -32.38 -20.08 -5.68
CA GLU A 87 -32.65 -20.15 -4.24
C GLU A 87 -32.53 -18.79 -3.53
N VAL A 88 -31.87 -17.80 -4.15
CA VAL A 88 -31.76 -16.41 -3.62
C VAL A 88 -32.72 -15.47 -4.37
N PRO A 89 -33.90 -15.12 -3.80
CA PRO A 89 -34.93 -14.37 -4.51
C PRO A 89 -34.49 -12.95 -4.89
N GLY A 90 -34.71 -12.60 -6.17
CA GLY A 90 -34.43 -11.27 -6.71
C GLY A 90 -32.95 -10.94 -6.94
N ARG A 91 -32.04 -11.91 -6.81
CA ARG A 91 -30.60 -11.74 -7.14
C ARG A 91 -30.21 -12.57 -8.35
N THR A 92 -29.42 -12.00 -9.25
CA THR A 92 -28.98 -12.68 -10.48
C THR A 92 -27.63 -13.37 -10.28
N ALA A 93 -27.44 -14.54 -10.90
CA ALA A 93 -26.19 -15.32 -10.90
C ALA A 93 -24.93 -14.47 -11.15
N LYS A 94 -24.98 -13.54 -12.11
CA LYS A 94 -23.88 -12.62 -12.46
C LYS A 94 -23.50 -11.68 -11.30
N ARG A 95 -24.45 -11.31 -10.44
CA ARG A 95 -24.22 -10.50 -9.24
C ARG A 95 -23.70 -11.33 -8.07
N LEU A 96 -24.20 -12.55 -7.90
CA LEU A 96 -23.74 -13.48 -6.85
C LEU A 96 -22.28 -13.89 -7.07
N GLY A 97 -21.92 -14.30 -8.29
CA GLY A 97 -20.54 -14.65 -8.62
C GLY A 97 -19.56 -13.49 -8.43
N LYS A 98 -19.92 -12.28 -8.88
CA LYS A 98 -19.08 -11.10 -8.65
C LYS A 98 -18.98 -10.71 -7.17
N TRP A 99 -20.05 -10.89 -6.38
CA TRP A 99 -19.99 -10.69 -4.93
C TRP A 99 -19.03 -11.70 -4.28
N TRP A 100 -19.08 -12.97 -4.69
CA TRP A 100 -18.20 -14.01 -4.18
C TRP A 100 -16.72 -13.83 -4.54
N GLU A 101 -16.42 -13.31 -5.74
CA GLU A 101 -15.05 -12.92 -6.11
C GLU A 101 -14.49 -11.89 -5.14
N VAL A 102 -15.23 -10.80 -4.89
CA VAL A 102 -14.86 -9.74 -3.94
C VAL A 102 -14.82 -10.25 -2.49
N PHE A 103 -15.75 -11.12 -2.11
CA PHE A 103 -15.77 -11.75 -0.78
C PHE A 103 -14.52 -12.60 -0.54
N LYS A 104 -14.15 -13.47 -1.49
CA LYS A 104 -12.91 -14.26 -1.40
C LYS A 104 -11.66 -13.39 -1.38
N GLU A 105 -11.59 -12.35 -2.20
CA GLU A 105 -10.47 -11.41 -2.23
C GLU A 105 -10.30 -10.71 -0.86
N LYS A 106 -11.41 -10.28 -0.25
CA LYS A 106 -11.45 -9.72 1.11
C LYS A 106 -10.95 -10.72 2.15
N GLN A 107 -11.47 -11.96 2.17
CA GLN A 107 -11.02 -12.99 3.10
C GLN A 107 -9.53 -13.34 2.92
N GLN A 108 -9.03 -13.38 1.67
CA GLN A 108 -7.61 -13.64 1.40
C GLN A 108 -6.71 -12.49 1.86
N ARG A 109 -7.16 -11.24 1.73
CA ARG A 109 -6.44 -10.08 2.25
C ARG A 109 -6.38 -10.11 3.79
N GLU A 110 -7.52 -10.31 4.45
CA GLU A 110 -7.59 -10.41 5.91
C GLU A 110 -6.73 -11.55 6.47
N HIS A 111 -6.70 -12.71 5.80
CA HIS A 111 -5.82 -13.81 6.19
C HIS A 111 -4.32 -13.48 5.98
N LYS A 112 -3.98 -12.70 4.96
CA LYS A 112 -2.59 -12.23 4.75
C LYS A 112 -2.19 -11.17 5.76
N GLU A 113 -3.08 -10.24 6.09
CA GLU A 113 -2.88 -9.20 7.11
C GLU A 113 -2.73 -9.83 8.50
N ASN A 114 -3.59 -10.78 8.88
CA ASN A 114 -3.44 -11.54 10.13
C ASN A 114 -2.16 -12.39 10.15
N HIS A 115 -1.75 -13.00 9.02
CA HIS A 115 -0.48 -13.71 8.99
C HIS A 115 0.70 -12.75 9.11
N HIS A 116 0.68 -11.59 8.44
CA HIS A 116 1.73 -10.58 8.56
C HIS A 116 1.85 -10.07 10.00
N ASN A 117 0.73 -9.72 10.63
CA ASN A 117 0.68 -9.30 12.03
C ASN A 117 1.19 -10.40 12.98
N ARG A 118 0.91 -11.67 12.71
CA ARG A 118 1.46 -12.79 13.49
C ARG A 118 2.96 -12.99 13.27
N THR A 119 3.47 -12.82 12.05
CA THR A 119 4.92 -12.91 11.77
C THR A 119 5.71 -11.71 12.33
N VAL A 120 5.07 -10.56 12.52
CA VAL A 120 5.66 -9.36 13.14
C VAL A 120 5.69 -9.45 14.69
N VAL A 121 4.98 -10.42 15.28
CA VAL A 121 4.86 -10.61 16.75
C VAL A 121 5.72 -11.75 17.29
N ASP A 122 6.42 -12.52 16.44
CA ASP A 122 7.47 -13.45 16.88
C ASP A 122 8.82 -12.69 17.06
N PRO A 123 9.52 -12.78 18.22
CA PRO A 123 10.81 -12.12 18.46
C PRO A 123 11.99 -12.72 17.64
N ILE A 124 11.97 -12.55 16.32
CA ILE A 124 13.04 -13.00 15.42
C ILE A 124 14.11 -11.90 15.28
N GLU A 125 14.74 -11.52 16.39
CA GLU A 125 16.02 -10.80 16.34
C GLU A 125 16.91 -11.06 17.57
N GLU A 126 16.33 -11.25 18.76
CA GLU A 126 17.05 -11.47 20.03
C GLU A 126 18.06 -12.63 19.94
N ARG A 127 17.64 -13.81 19.43
CA ARG A 127 18.53 -14.98 19.26
C ARG A 127 19.73 -14.77 18.32
N LYS A 128 19.67 -13.81 17.39
CA LYS A 128 20.83 -13.51 16.53
C LYS A 128 21.84 -12.65 17.27
N TYR A 129 21.37 -11.69 18.08
CA TYR A 129 22.24 -10.88 18.93
C TYR A 129 22.88 -11.73 20.04
N ASP A 130 22.13 -12.62 20.68
CA ASP A 130 22.67 -13.58 21.67
C ASP A 130 23.81 -14.41 21.08
N GLN A 131 23.60 -15.00 19.90
CA GLN A 131 24.61 -15.84 19.26
C GLN A 131 25.86 -15.05 18.82
N ILE A 132 25.72 -13.77 18.46
CA ILE A 132 26.86 -12.89 18.18
C ILE A 132 27.61 -12.52 19.47
N LEU A 133 26.90 -12.24 20.57
CA LEU A 133 27.48 -11.92 21.87
C LEU A 133 28.24 -13.11 22.48
N GLU A 134 27.67 -14.32 22.39
CA GLU A 134 28.33 -15.57 22.79
C GLU A 134 29.64 -15.79 22.02
N THR A 135 29.61 -15.60 20.69
CA THR A 135 30.80 -15.73 19.82
C THR A 135 31.89 -14.70 20.16
N PHE A 136 31.50 -13.48 20.56
CA PHE A 136 32.44 -12.45 21.01
C PHE A 136 33.03 -12.76 22.40
N ALA A 137 32.21 -13.27 23.32
CA ALA A 137 32.66 -13.69 24.65
C ALA A 137 33.66 -14.85 24.57
N GLU A 138 33.41 -15.87 23.73
CA GLU A 138 34.35 -16.96 23.50
C GLU A 138 35.72 -16.46 22.99
N LYS A 139 35.74 -15.52 22.04
CA LYS A 139 37.00 -14.95 21.53
C LYS A 139 37.78 -14.17 22.58
N LEU A 140 37.11 -13.38 23.43
CA LEU A 140 37.78 -12.63 24.50
C LEU A 140 38.32 -13.51 25.63
N VAL A 141 37.77 -14.71 25.83
CA VAL A 141 38.28 -15.69 26.80
C VAL A 141 39.38 -16.58 26.20
N LYS A 142 39.37 -16.87 24.88
CA LYS A 142 40.38 -17.73 24.24
C LYS A 142 41.77 -17.09 24.12
N ASP A 143 41.85 -15.77 23.96
CA ASP A 143 43.11 -15.06 23.68
C ASP A 143 43.97 -14.76 24.93
N ARG A 144 43.63 -15.32 26.10
CA ARG A 144 44.38 -15.09 27.36
C ARG A 144 44.97 -16.36 28.00
N SER A 145 44.94 -17.49 27.31
CA SER A 145 45.46 -18.76 27.84
C SER A 145 45.89 -19.76 26.76
N PHE A 146 47.08 -19.58 26.18
CA PHE A 146 48.12 -20.64 26.04
C PHE A 146 49.37 -20.12 25.29
N VAL A 147 50.44 -19.79 26.02
CA VAL A 147 51.82 -19.73 25.47
C VAL A 147 52.82 -20.21 26.52
N MET A 148 53.27 -21.45 26.38
CA MET A 148 54.40 -22.05 27.10
C MET A 148 54.97 -23.21 26.27
N ALA A 149 56.06 -22.94 25.53
CA ALA A 149 57.07 -23.89 25.01
C ALA A 149 56.59 -25.05 24.07
N THR A 150 57.41 -25.71 23.23
CA THR A 150 58.87 -25.74 23.02
C THR A 150 59.27 -25.85 21.52
N SER A 151 60.29 -25.07 21.11
CA SER A 151 61.51 -25.50 20.38
C SER A 151 61.52 -26.05 18.92
N ASN A 152 62.46 -25.45 18.15
CA ASN A 152 63.37 -26.00 17.10
C ASN A 152 62.99 -25.97 15.60
N GLY A 153 63.75 -25.16 14.83
CA GLY A 153 64.22 -25.55 13.47
C GLY A 153 64.31 -24.48 12.35
N GLY A 154 65.45 -23.78 12.20
CA GLY A 154 65.89 -23.09 10.95
C GLY A 154 65.23 -21.72 10.61
N PHE A 155 65.87 -20.54 10.48
CA PHE A 155 67.18 -20.13 9.89
C PHE A 155 67.14 -20.26 8.35
N LEU A 156 67.12 -19.23 7.46
CA LEU A 156 67.37 -17.75 7.45
C LEU A 156 66.59 -17.09 6.24
N HIS A 157 66.53 -15.78 5.92
CA HIS A 157 66.94 -14.47 6.51
C HIS A 157 66.00 -13.33 6.00
N THR A 158 65.68 -12.36 6.86
CA THR A 158 65.36 -10.91 6.61
C THR A 158 64.75 -10.44 5.28
N ASP A 159 63.56 -9.82 5.33
CA ASP A 159 63.46 -8.33 5.38
C ASP A 159 62.08 -7.82 5.90
N SER A 160 62.07 -6.57 6.35
CA SER A 160 60.96 -5.77 6.95
C SER A 160 60.91 -4.41 6.21
N PRO A 161 59.86 -3.53 6.26
CA PRO A 161 58.66 -3.52 7.10
C PRO A 161 57.29 -3.20 6.42
N THR A 162 56.19 -3.42 7.17
CA THR A 162 54.87 -2.73 7.16
C THR A 162 54.19 -2.22 5.86
N PRO A 163 52.86 -2.45 5.76
CA PRO A 163 51.90 -1.40 5.37
C PRO A 163 50.91 -1.04 6.52
N PRO A 164 50.27 0.15 6.49
CA PRO A 164 49.59 0.72 7.65
C PRO A 164 48.07 0.43 7.74
N THR A 165 47.57 0.53 8.96
CA THR A 165 46.14 0.69 9.27
C THR A 165 45.60 2.02 8.73
N LEU A 166 44.64 1.98 7.81
CA LEU A 166 43.75 3.12 7.51
C LEU A 166 42.31 2.64 7.26
N LEU A 167 41.43 2.87 8.24
CA LEU A 167 39.98 2.79 8.04
C LEU A 167 39.44 4.12 7.47
N PRO A 168 38.35 4.13 6.68
CA PRO A 168 37.86 5.34 6.03
C PRO A 168 37.25 6.39 7.01
N PRO A 169 37.19 7.69 6.62
CA PRO A 169 36.98 8.81 7.56
C PRO A 169 35.58 8.97 8.19
N TRP A 170 34.65 8.05 7.97
CA TRP A 170 33.25 8.16 8.43
C TRP A 170 32.95 7.40 9.73
N LEU A 171 33.95 6.73 10.32
CA LEU A 171 33.82 5.97 11.58
C LEU A 171 34.31 6.73 12.84
N SER A 172 34.58 8.04 12.72
CA SER A 172 34.86 8.90 13.87
C SER A 172 33.67 9.79 14.18
N ASN A 173 32.91 9.46 15.23
CA ASN A 173 32.09 10.47 15.92
C ASN A 173 31.90 10.13 17.40
N SER A 174 32.44 10.98 18.28
CA SER A 174 32.28 10.89 19.74
C SER A 174 31.39 12.03 20.24
N ASN A 175 30.49 11.73 21.18
CA ASN A 175 29.52 12.69 21.74
C ASN A 175 30.19 13.81 22.57
N GLY A 176 29.57 15.00 22.63
CA GLY A 176 30.08 16.10 23.46
C GLY A 176 29.25 17.40 23.53
N ALA A 177 27.99 17.31 23.99
CA ALA A 177 27.17 18.31 24.70
C ALA A 177 27.21 19.85 24.40
N SER A 178 25.99 20.45 24.46
CA SER A 178 25.66 21.83 24.90
C SER A 178 25.47 22.97 23.88
N THR A 179 24.19 23.31 23.68
CA THR A 179 23.63 24.70 23.54
C THR A 179 23.89 25.50 22.24
N ILE A 180 22.92 26.38 21.92
CA ILE A 180 22.85 27.39 20.83
C ILE A 180 22.25 26.90 19.48
N ARG A 181 21.00 27.33 19.25
CA ARG A 181 20.24 27.44 17.98
C ARG A 181 20.94 28.44 17.03
N PRO A 182 21.10 28.23 15.68
CA PRO A 182 20.00 28.08 14.70
C PRO A 182 20.36 27.13 13.51
N PRO A 183 19.83 27.30 12.28
CA PRO A 183 18.51 26.85 11.83
C PRO A 183 18.57 25.70 10.81
N SER A 184 17.46 24.96 10.67
CA SER A 184 17.29 23.91 9.65
C SER A 184 17.27 24.49 8.22
N PRO A 185 17.93 23.86 7.23
CA PRO A 185 17.74 24.18 5.82
C PRO A 185 16.41 23.61 5.30
N SER A 186 15.31 24.34 5.52
CA SER A 186 14.06 24.10 4.82
C SER A 186 14.23 24.47 3.34
N ILE A 187 14.34 23.48 2.45
CA ILE A 187 14.31 23.73 1.00
C ILE A 187 12.85 23.85 0.54
N THR A 188 12.25 24.99 0.83
CA THR A 188 11.04 25.47 0.15
C THR A 188 11.43 26.01 -1.22
N LEU A 189 11.24 25.23 -2.27
CA LEU A 189 11.27 25.76 -3.64
C LEU A 189 9.95 26.46 -3.94
N SER A 190 9.98 27.78 -3.82
CA SER A 190 8.87 28.67 -4.21
C SER A 190 8.60 28.55 -5.72
N LEU A 191 7.34 28.30 -6.08
CA LEU A 191 6.86 28.38 -7.46
C LEU A 191 6.37 29.79 -7.75
N SER A 192 7.00 30.51 -8.68
CA SER A 192 6.40 31.63 -9.42
C SER A 192 7.15 31.89 -10.74
N PRO A 193 6.50 32.50 -11.76
CA PRO A 193 6.69 32.02 -13.13
C PRO A 193 7.33 33.02 -14.12
N SER A 194 7.74 32.47 -15.27
CA SER A 194 7.90 33.14 -16.56
C SER A 194 9.02 34.18 -16.72
N THR A 195 9.98 33.87 -17.60
CA THR A 195 10.25 34.65 -18.84
C THR A 195 11.09 33.79 -19.80
N MET A 196 10.87 33.93 -21.10
CA MET A 196 11.52 33.12 -22.13
C MET A 196 12.97 33.55 -22.40
N ALA A 197 13.88 32.59 -22.44
CA ALA A 197 15.14 32.67 -23.18
C ALA A 197 15.64 31.25 -23.48
N ALA A 198 15.34 30.73 -24.67
CA ALA A 198 15.91 29.48 -25.14
C ALA A 198 17.30 29.74 -25.76
N ALA A 199 18.35 29.27 -25.10
CA ALA A 199 19.72 29.30 -25.61
C ALA A 199 20.32 27.89 -25.56
N THR A 200 19.97 27.05 -26.53
CA THR A 200 20.75 25.84 -26.86
C THR A 200 22.02 26.25 -27.63
N PRO A 201 23.17 25.61 -27.38
CA PRO A 201 24.35 25.83 -28.21
C PRO A 201 24.08 25.38 -29.65
N PRO A 202 24.67 26.03 -30.67
CA PRO A 202 24.43 25.69 -32.07
C PRO A 202 25.03 24.32 -32.42
N ILE A 203 24.25 23.51 -33.14
CA ILE A 203 24.70 22.25 -33.74
C ILE A 203 25.12 22.57 -35.18
N PRO A 204 26.40 22.39 -35.60
CA PRO A 204 26.89 22.91 -36.88
C PRO A 204 26.22 22.38 -38.15
N TRP A 205 25.58 21.22 -38.09
CA TRP A 205 25.24 20.41 -39.28
C TRP A 205 23.80 20.59 -39.80
N LEU A 206 23.09 21.66 -39.40
CA LEU A 206 21.73 21.96 -39.85
C LEU A 206 21.56 23.42 -40.27
N GLN A 207 22.22 23.81 -41.37
CA GLN A 207 21.78 24.93 -42.20
C GLN A 207 21.29 24.42 -43.56
N PRO A 208 20.00 24.58 -43.89
CA PRO A 208 19.50 24.43 -45.25
C PRO A 208 19.86 25.67 -46.08
N GLU A 209 20.67 25.46 -47.11
CA GLU A 209 20.95 26.41 -48.20
C GLU A 209 19.72 27.14 -48.72
N ARG A 210 19.82 28.47 -48.91
CA ARG A 210 18.93 29.18 -49.85
C ARG A 210 19.47 30.53 -50.34
N GLY A 211 20.11 30.50 -51.51
CA GLY A 211 19.91 31.53 -52.53
C GLY A 211 21.14 32.36 -52.90
N PRO A 212 21.17 32.91 -54.13
CA PRO A 212 22.41 32.96 -54.89
C PRO A 212 22.96 34.37 -55.09
N ASP A 213 24.27 34.49 -55.32
CA ASP A 213 24.85 35.53 -56.19
C ASP A 213 26.21 35.11 -56.77
N ASN A 214 26.19 34.78 -58.07
CA ASN A 214 27.12 35.21 -59.12
C ASN A 214 28.64 35.26 -58.81
N ALA A 215 29.37 34.19 -59.14
CA ALA A 215 30.83 34.24 -59.38
C ALA A 215 31.28 33.27 -60.49
N THR A 216 31.62 33.83 -61.65
CA THR A 216 32.13 33.16 -62.85
C THR A 216 33.42 32.38 -62.59
N LEU A 217 33.49 31.10 -62.99
CA LEU A 217 34.76 30.47 -63.36
C LEU A 217 34.64 29.78 -64.73
N VAL A 218 35.60 30.08 -65.59
CA VAL A 218 35.54 29.88 -67.04
C VAL A 218 36.05 28.48 -67.43
N LEU A 219 35.34 27.85 -68.37
CA LEU A 219 35.77 26.64 -69.06
C LEU A 219 37.00 26.93 -69.95
N GLY A 220 38.12 26.25 -69.69
CA GLY A 220 39.35 26.37 -70.49
C GLY A 220 40.02 25.02 -70.72
N ASN A 221 39.82 24.42 -71.89
CA ASN A 221 40.57 23.24 -72.33
C ASN A 221 41.99 23.62 -72.79
N LEU A 222 42.98 22.73 -72.61
CA LEU A 222 43.89 22.23 -73.66
C LEU A 222 44.78 21.08 -73.13
N GLN A 223 45.44 20.36 -74.05
CA GLN A 223 45.96 18.98 -73.90
C GLN A 223 47.33 18.83 -73.15
N PRO A 224 47.79 17.60 -72.83
CA PRO A 224 48.82 17.33 -71.82
C PRO A 224 50.24 17.18 -72.40
N PRO A 225 51.26 17.04 -71.52
CA PRO A 225 52.48 16.31 -71.82
C PRO A 225 52.58 14.98 -71.05
N HIS A 226 53.47 14.12 -71.52
CA HIS A 226 53.66 12.75 -71.04
C HIS A 226 54.42 12.67 -69.70
N GLY A 227 54.15 11.61 -68.94
CA GLY A 227 55.20 10.92 -68.19
C GLY A 227 55.53 11.42 -66.78
N SER A 228 54.62 11.27 -65.83
CA SER A 228 54.92 10.68 -64.51
C SER A 228 53.65 10.48 -63.66
N VAL A 229 53.69 9.44 -62.85
CA VAL A 229 52.62 8.87 -62.02
C VAL A 229 51.97 9.90 -61.06
N PRO A 230 50.64 10.03 -61.01
CA PRO A 230 49.93 10.86 -60.02
C PRO A 230 49.22 10.04 -58.90
N THR A 231 49.89 9.09 -58.23
CA THR A 231 49.29 8.36 -57.07
C THR A 231 48.94 9.27 -55.87
N CYS A 232 49.41 10.53 -55.88
CA CYS A 232 49.23 11.45 -54.75
C CYS A 232 47.79 11.99 -54.62
N GLY A 233 47.08 12.22 -55.74
CA GLY A 233 45.72 12.77 -55.73
C GLY A 233 44.65 11.80 -55.21
N GLU A 234 44.73 10.53 -55.62
CA GLU A 234 43.82 9.48 -55.13
C GLU A 234 44.00 9.23 -53.62
N THR A 235 45.24 9.37 -53.12
CA THR A 235 45.54 9.22 -51.69
C THR A 235 44.90 10.34 -50.85
N LEU A 236 44.86 11.58 -51.37
CA LEU A 236 44.24 12.72 -50.67
C LEU A 236 42.70 12.58 -50.65
N LEU A 237 42.07 12.30 -51.79
CA LEU A 237 40.62 12.07 -51.90
C LEU A 237 40.15 10.88 -51.03
N MET A 238 40.97 9.83 -50.93
CA MET A 238 40.68 8.71 -50.02
C MET A 238 40.75 9.13 -48.55
N SER A 239 41.67 10.04 -48.18
CA SER A 239 41.73 10.59 -46.82
C SER A 239 40.50 11.43 -46.50
N GLU A 240 40.11 12.34 -47.39
CA GLU A 240 38.91 13.17 -47.23
C GLU A 240 37.64 12.30 -47.09
N LEU A 241 37.52 11.24 -47.89
CA LEU A 241 36.42 10.27 -47.76
C LEU A 241 36.45 9.51 -46.42
N MET A 242 37.62 9.10 -45.95
CA MET A 242 37.75 8.44 -44.64
C MET A 242 37.37 9.37 -43.49
N ASP A 243 37.71 10.66 -43.58
CA ASP A 243 37.36 11.63 -42.55
C ASP A 243 35.87 12.04 -42.60
N CYS A 244 35.27 12.16 -43.79
CA CYS A 244 33.80 12.30 -43.92
C CYS A 244 33.06 11.09 -43.31
N CYS A 245 33.56 9.86 -43.54
CA CYS A 245 33.01 8.66 -42.90
C CYS A 245 33.16 8.70 -41.37
N ARG A 246 34.30 9.18 -40.86
CA ARG A 246 34.58 9.35 -39.43
C ARG A 246 33.63 10.36 -38.79
N GLU A 247 33.41 11.51 -39.41
CA GLU A 247 32.49 12.56 -38.95
C GLU A 247 31.03 12.08 -38.92
N LEU A 248 30.59 11.33 -39.95
CA LEU A 248 29.26 10.71 -39.97
C LEU A 248 29.08 9.69 -38.83
N ASP A 249 30.10 8.87 -38.58
CA ASP A 249 30.13 7.90 -37.48
C ASP A 249 30.12 8.58 -36.10
N GLU A 250 30.85 9.69 -35.94
CA GLU A 250 30.87 10.51 -34.73
C GLU A 250 29.53 11.22 -34.50
N GLY A 251 28.95 11.79 -35.56
CA GLY A 251 27.61 12.38 -35.56
C GLY A 251 26.54 11.34 -35.17
N HIS A 252 26.63 10.12 -35.70
CA HIS A 252 25.74 9.03 -35.32
C HIS A 252 25.89 8.65 -33.85
N ARG A 253 27.13 8.52 -33.34
CA ARG A 253 27.41 8.26 -31.92
C ARG A 253 26.87 9.37 -31.01
N ALA A 254 27.09 10.63 -31.36
CA ALA A 254 26.60 11.79 -30.61
C ALA A 254 25.06 11.87 -30.59
N TRP A 255 24.42 11.67 -31.73
CA TRP A 255 22.95 11.59 -31.82
C TRP A 255 22.39 10.43 -30.98
N ALA A 256 23.00 9.25 -31.05
CA ALA A 256 22.59 8.10 -30.25
C ALA A 256 22.77 8.34 -28.74
N ALA A 257 23.84 9.03 -28.32
CA ALA A 257 24.06 9.43 -26.93
C ALA A 257 23.01 10.45 -26.47
N HIS A 258 22.73 11.49 -27.26
CA HIS A 258 21.68 12.47 -26.95
C HIS A 258 20.29 11.82 -26.86
N LYS A 259 19.97 10.88 -27.77
CA LYS A 259 18.72 10.11 -27.74
C LYS A 259 18.59 9.26 -26.47
N LYS A 260 19.67 8.62 -26.01
CA LYS A 260 19.71 7.87 -24.75
C LYS A 260 19.50 8.78 -23.55
N GLU A 261 20.20 9.91 -23.50
CA GLU A 261 20.08 10.91 -22.42
C GLU A 261 18.66 11.49 -22.34
N ALA A 262 18.08 11.89 -23.48
CA ALA A 262 16.71 12.38 -23.55
C ALA A 262 15.69 11.33 -23.10
N ALA A 263 15.83 10.08 -23.54
CA ALA A 263 14.98 8.97 -23.10
C ALA A 263 15.11 8.70 -21.59
N TRP A 264 16.32 8.80 -21.03
CA TRP A 264 16.55 8.62 -19.60
C TRP A 264 15.98 9.77 -18.75
N ARG A 265 16.10 11.03 -19.21
CA ARG A 265 15.43 12.18 -18.58
C ARG A 265 13.91 12.01 -18.55
N LEU A 266 13.32 11.58 -19.67
CA LEU A 266 11.89 11.28 -19.73
C LEU A 266 11.50 10.16 -18.74
N ARG A 267 12.21 9.02 -18.76
CA ARG A 267 12.00 7.90 -17.82
C ARG A 267 12.08 8.32 -16.36
N ARG A 268 13.01 9.22 -16.01
CA ARG A 268 13.14 9.76 -14.65
C ARG A 268 11.92 10.60 -14.26
N VAL A 269 11.43 11.47 -15.13
CA VAL A 269 10.23 12.29 -14.86
C VAL A 269 8.95 11.44 -14.81
N GLU A 270 8.83 10.42 -15.67
CA GLU A 270 7.75 9.42 -15.58
C GLU A 270 7.76 8.72 -14.21
N LEU A 271 8.93 8.29 -13.73
CA LEU A 271 9.08 7.61 -12.45
C LEU A 271 8.76 8.54 -11.26
N GLN A 272 9.19 9.80 -11.31
CA GLN A 272 8.84 10.81 -10.30
C GLN A 272 7.34 11.09 -10.26
N LEU A 273 6.69 11.18 -11.42
CA LEU A 273 5.25 11.38 -11.50
C LEU A 273 4.48 10.18 -10.92
N GLU A 274 4.92 8.95 -11.17
CA GLU A 274 4.27 7.77 -10.58
C GLU A 274 4.58 7.59 -9.09
N SER A 275 5.76 7.99 -8.60
CA SER A 275 6.09 7.98 -7.17
C SER A 275 5.26 9.03 -6.41
N GLU A 276 5.10 10.24 -6.94
CA GLU A 276 4.23 11.27 -6.36
C GLU A 276 2.76 10.87 -6.39
N LYS A 277 2.26 10.32 -7.50
CA LYS A 277 0.90 9.75 -7.55
C LYS A 277 0.73 8.63 -6.53
N ALA A 278 1.74 7.79 -6.30
CA ALA A 278 1.69 6.75 -5.27
C ALA A 278 1.66 7.34 -3.86
N CYS A 279 2.47 8.36 -3.58
CA CYS A 279 2.47 9.08 -2.31
C CYS A 279 1.09 9.72 -2.04
N ARG A 280 0.56 10.50 -2.99
CA ARG A 280 -0.78 11.11 -2.89
C ARG A 280 -1.93 10.10 -2.74
N ARG A 281 -1.78 8.88 -3.25
CA ARG A 281 -2.75 7.79 -3.00
C ARG A 281 -2.64 7.25 -1.57
N ARG A 282 -1.42 7.14 -1.03
CA ARG A 282 -1.17 6.69 0.34
C ARG A 282 -1.66 7.70 1.37
N GLU A 283 -1.30 8.99 1.23
CA GLU A 283 -1.77 10.08 2.09
C GLU A 283 -3.30 10.08 2.23
N LYS A 284 -4.03 9.94 1.10
CA LYS A 284 -5.50 9.86 1.10
C LYS A 284 -6.06 8.61 1.76
N MET A 285 -5.34 7.50 1.70
CA MET A 285 -5.74 6.25 2.37
C MET A 285 -5.56 6.38 3.88
N GLU A 286 -4.42 6.92 4.32
CA GLU A 286 -4.11 7.22 5.72
C GLU A 286 -5.09 8.26 6.30
N GLU A 287 -5.47 9.29 5.54
CA GLU A 287 -6.49 10.27 5.95
C GLU A 287 -7.88 9.64 6.16
N ILE A 288 -8.29 8.73 5.27
CA ILE A 288 -9.55 7.99 5.39
C ILE A 288 -9.49 7.03 6.58
N GLU A 289 -8.37 6.33 6.76
CA GLU A 289 -8.16 5.41 7.88
C GLU A 289 -8.18 6.14 9.23
N ALA A 290 -7.50 7.27 9.35
CA ALA A 290 -7.52 8.13 10.53
C ALA A 290 -8.93 8.62 10.86
N LYS A 291 -9.71 9.05 9.85
CA LYS A 291 -11.12 9.44 10.02
C LYS A 291 -11.99 8.27 10.49
N VAL A 292 -11.79 7.07 9.93
CA VAL A 292 -12.52 5.86 10.36
C VAL A 292 -12.13 5.45 11.79
N LYS A 293 -10.86 5.60 12.17
CA LYS A 293 -10.36 5.33 13.52
C LYS A 293 -10.98 6.29 14.54
N ALA A 294 -10.93 7.59 14.27
CA ALA A 294 -11.51 8.63 15.14
C ALA A 294 -13.02 8.41 15.37
N LEU A 295 -13.79 8.10 14.32
CA LEU A 295 -15.23 7.81 14.45
C LEU A 295 -15.52 6.55 15.28
N ARG A 296 -14.64 5.53 15.24
CA ARG A 296 -14.75 4.34 16.10
C ARG A 296 -14.39 4.65 17.55
N GLU A 297 -13.36 5.45 17.78
CA GLU A 297 -12.95 5.90 19.11
C GLU A 297 -14.04 6.76 19.76
N GLU A 298 -14.69 7.65 19.00
CA GLU A 298 -15.85 8.43 19.45
C GLU A 298 -17.05 7.52 19.81
N GLN A 299 -17.40 6.57 18.93
CA GLN A 299 -18.47 5.60 19.21
C GLN A 299 -18.21 4.79 20.47
N ASN A 300 -17.00 4.23 20.63
CA ASN A 300 -16.61 3.51 21.83
C ASN A 300 -16.71 4.42 23.07
N ALA A 301 -16.17 5.64 23.02
CA ALA A 301 -16.24 6.57 24.13
C ALA A 301 -17.69 6.95 24.52
N THR A 302 -18.65 6.96 23.58
CA THR A 302 -20.07 7.13 23.93
C THR A 302 -20.66 5.90 24.60
N LEU A 303 -20.28 4.69 24.18
CA LEU A 303 -20.73 3.45 24.83
C LEU A 303 -20.14 3.31 26.23
N ASP A 304 -18.85 3.63 26.41
CA ASP A 304 -18.16 3.58 27.71
C ASP A 304 -18.79 4.55 28.72
N ARG A 305 -19.22 5.75 28.28
CA ARG A 305 -19.98 6.70 29.12
C ARG A 305 -21.33 6.13 29.55
N ILE A 306 -22.10 5.61 28.61
CA ILE A 306 -23.40 4.98 28.89
C ILE A 306 -23.23 3.79 29.85
N GLU A 307 -22.20 2.96 29.66
CA GLU A 307 -21.92 1.85 30.56
C GLU A 307 -21.50 2.35 31.96
N ALA A 308 -20.69 3.40 32.06
CA ALA A 308 -20.32 4.02 33.33
C ALA A 308 -21.55 4.56 34.08
N GLU A 309 -22.46 5.27 33.41
CA GLU A 309 -23.71 5.76 33.98
C GLU A 309 -24.59 4.63 34.53
N TYR A 310 -24.75 3.52 33.78
CA TYR A 310 -25.51 2.36 34.27
C TYR A 310 -24.80 1.62 35.41
N ARG A 311 -23.46 1.49 35.36
CA ARG A 311 -22.67 0.91 36.46
C ARG A 311 -22.81 1.75 37.74
N GLU A 312 -22.81 3.07 37.64
CA GLU A 312 -23.03 3.98 38.77
C GLU A 312 -24.46 3.86 39.34
N GLN A 313 -25.48 3.81 38.48
CA GLN A 313 -26.87 3.56 38.92
C GLN A 313 -27.00 2.24 39.70
N ILE A 314 -26.40 1.16 39.20
CA ILE A 314 -26.38 -0.14 39.89
C ILE A 314 -25.63 -0.05 41.23
N ALA A 315 -24.49 0.65 41.28
CA ALA A 315 -23.73 0.86 42.51
C ALA A 315 -24.47 1.74 43.53
N GLY A 316 -25.28 2.72 43.09
CA GLY A 316 -26.19 3.47 43.93
C GLY A 316 -27.26 2.59 44.56
N LEU A 317 -27.96 1.80 43.75
CA LEU A 317 -29.00 0.86 44.22
C LEU A 317 -28.46 -0.18 45.22
N ARG A 318 -27.22 -0.65 45.04
CA ARG A 318 -26.56 -1.55 46.01
C ARG A 318 -26.30 -0.86 47.35
N ARG A 319 -25.70 0.34 47.36
CA ARG A 319 -25.49 1.12 48.58
C ARG A 319 -26.79 1.43 49.33
N ASP A 320 -27.87 1.73 48.60
CA ASP A 320 -29.19 1.95 49.18
C ASP A 320 -29.81 0.68 49.79
N ALA A 321 -29.52 -0.49 49.21
CA ALA A 321 -29.94 -1.78 49.76
C ALA A 321 -29.15 -2.14 51.03
N GLU A 322 -27.82 -2.04 50.97
CA GLU A 322 -26.89 -2.24 52.11
C GLU A 322 -27.24 -1.30 53.28
N ALA A 323 -27.50 -0.02 53.00
CA ALA A 323 -27.89 0.95 54.03
C ALA A 323 -29.27 0.65 54.66
N LYS A 324 -30.19 0.00 53.94
CA LYS A 324 -31.47 -0.47 54.50
C LYS A 324 -31.27 -1.71 55.35
N GLU A 325 -30.45 -2.66 54.90
CA GLU A 325 -30.09 -3.86 55.66
C GLU A 325 -29.40 -3.51 56.98
N GLN A 326 -28.41 -2.61 56.93
CA GLN A 326 -27.72 -2.10 58.11
C GLN A 326 -28.70 -1.47 59.13
N LYS A 327 -29.64 -0.63 58.67
CA LYS A 327 -30.68 -0.05 59.55
C LYS A 327 -31.62 -1.10 60.15
N LEU A 328 -31.92 -2.18 59.43
CA LEU A 328 -32.71 -3.29 59.96
C LEU A 328 -31.92 -4.11 61.00
N ALA A 329 -30.62 -4.33 60.76
CA ALA A 329 -29.72 -4.97 61.71
C ALA A 329 -29.54 -4.16 63.00
N GLU A 330 -29.41 -2.84 62.91
CA GLU A 330 -29.38 -1.92 64.06
C GLU A 330 -30.69 -1.95 64.86
N GLN A 331 -31.85 -1.95 64.18
CA GLN A 331 -33.14 -2.12 64.86
C GLN A 331 -33.29 -3.49 65.52
N TRP A 332 -32.81 -4.55 64.87
CA TRP A 332 -32.85 -5.91 65.38
C TRP A 332 -31.99 -6.07 66.64
N THR A 333 -30.74 -5.63 66.58
CA THR A 333 -29.80 -5.62 67.72
C THR A 333 -30.29 -4.75 68.87
N ALA A 334 -30.87 -3.58 68.61
CA ALA A 334 -31.48 -2.74 69.65
C ALA A 334 -32.68 -3.42 70.34
N LYS A 335 -33.52 -4.14 69.58
CA LYS A 335 -34.63 -4.95 70.15
C LYS A 335 -34.09 -6.11 71.00
N HIS A 336 -33.10 -6.85 70.49
CA HIS A 336 -32.44 -7.92 71.24
C HIS A 336 -31.82 -7.41 72.55
N LEU A 337 -31.08 -6.29 72.52
CA LEU A 337 -30.49 -5.70 73.71
C LEU A 337 -31.55 -5.27 74.75
N ARG A 338 -32.71 -4.77 74.30
CA ARG A 338 -33.84 -4.46 75.19
C ARG A 338 -34.42 -5.72 75.83
N LEU A 339 -34.59 -6.80 75.06
CA LEU A 339 -35.05 -8.09 75.57
C LEU A 339 -34.06 -8.68 76.59
N THR A 340 -32.76 -8.68 76.30
CA THR A 340 -31.72 -9.15 77.24
C THR A 340 -31.74 -8.35 78.54
N LYS A 341 -31.87 -7.01 78.49
CA LYS A 341 -32.00 -6.18 79.69
C LYS A 341 -33.27 -6.49 80.49
N PHE A 342 -34.39 -6.79 79.82
CA PHE A 342 -35.64 -7.18 80.48
C PHE A 342 -35.51 -8.55 81.17
N LEU A 343 -34.85 -9.53 80.54
CA LEU A 343 -34.61 -10.85 81.13
C LEU A 343 -33.69 -10.77 82.36
N ASP A 344 -32.65 -9.92 82.33
CA ASP A 344 -31.75 -9.68 83.46
C ASP A 344 -32.51 -9.02 84.64
N GLN A 345 -33.40 -8.05 84.36
CA GLN A 345 -34.28 -7.44 85.37
C GLN A 345 -35.28 -8.42 86.00
N MET A 346 -35.76 -9.41 85.24
CA MET A 346 -36.65 -10.47 85.73
C MET A 346 -35.93 -11.52 86.59
N GLY A 347 -34.63 -11.36 86.86
CA GLY A 347 -33.83 -12.33 87.63
C GLY A 347 -33.51 -13.60 86.86
N CYS A 348 -33.87 -13.68 85.57
CA CYS A 348 -33.56 -14.80 84.69
C CYS A 348 -32.10 -14.75 84.21
N ARG A 349 -31.15 -14.74 85.17
CA ARG A 349 -29.78 -15.10 84.85
C ARG A 349 -29.80 -16.50 84.23
N PRO A 350 -29.15 -16.71 83.07
CA PRO A 350 -28.80 -18.05 82.66
C PRO A 350 -27.98 -18.67 83.79
N SER A 351 -28.51 -19.71 84.44
CA SER A 351 -27.71 -20.58 85.29
C SER A 351 -26.45 -20.92 84.49
N ARG A 352 -25.26 -20.63 85.05
CA ARG A 352 -24.01 -21.01 84.40
C ARG A 352 -24.13 -22.49 84.03
N LEU A 353 -24.12 -22.79 82.74
CA LEU A 353 -23.93 -24.15 82.29
C LEU A 353 -22.59 -24.57 82.86
N SER A 354 -22.66 -25.47 83.82
CA SER A 354 -21.51 -26.08 84.47
C SER A 354 -20.61 -26.67 83.39
N GLU A 355 -19.36 -26.21 83.34
CA GLU A 355 -18.31 -27.00 82.71
C GLU A 355 -18.33 -28.40 83.34
N PRO A 356 -18.48 -29.48 82.57
CA PRO A 356 -18.24 -30.81 83.08
C PRO A 356 -16.71 -30.97 83.24
N ASN A 357 -16.20 -30.59 84.41
CA ASN A 357 -14.85 -30.92 84.80
C ASN A 357 -14.72 -32.45 84.87
N GLY A 358 -13.97 -33.04 83.92
CA GLY A 358 -14.07 -34.47 83.62
C GLY A 358 -12.87 -35.04 82.86
N ARG A 359 -11.72 -35.05 83.53
CA ARG A 359 -10.49 -35.87 83.30
C ARG A 359 -9.96 -36.03 81.87
#